data_AF-A0A392QIX1-F1
#
_entry.id   AF-A0A392QIX1-F1
#
_cell.length_a   1.000
_cell.length_b   1.000
_cell.length_c   1.000
_cell.angle_alpha   90.00
_cell.angle_beta   90.00
_cell.angle_gamma   90.00
#
_symmetry.space_group_name_H-M   'P 1'
#
loop_
_entity.id
_entity.type
_entity.pdbx_description
1 polymer ?
#
loop_
_entity_poly.entity_id
_entity_poly.type
_entity_poly.pdbx_seq_one_letter_code
_entity_poly.pdbx_strand_id
1 'polypeptide(L)' 'IQAYIVYMGNHPKGMDPATLPSLHSKMAQNVLGSDYEPGVILHSYKKSFNGFVVKLTEDEAETLAGEI' A
#
# COMPACT_ATOMS: atom_id res chain seq x y z
N ILE A 1 8.89 -4.10 -13.17
CA ILE A 1 7.67 -3.70 -12.44
C ILE A 1 6.73 -4.89 -12.36
N GLN A 2 6.34 -5.30 -11.15
CA GLN A 2 5.44 -6.41 -10.86
C GLN A 2 4.37 -5.95 -9.85
N ALA A 3 3.25 -6.67 -9.76
CA ALA A 3 2.22 -6.36 -8.78
C ALA A 3 2.51 -7.10 -7.46
N TYR A 4 2.61 -6.35 -6.37
CA TYR A 4 2.84 -6.88 -5.03
C TYR A 4 1.61 -6.66 -4.15
N ILE A 5 1.35 -7.60 -3.25
CA ILE A 5 0.36 -7.43 -2.18
C ILE A 5 1.12 -6.99 -0.94
N VAL A 6 0.82 -5.78 -0.48
CA VAL A 6 1.27 -5.26 0.80
C VAL A 6 0.30 -5.71 1.88
N TYR A 7 0.73 -6.64 2.72
CA TYR A 7 -0.06 -7.17 3.82
C TYR A 7 0.28 -6.42 5.12
N MET A 8 -0.70 -5.73 5.69
CA MET A 8 -0.53 -4.91 6.90
C MET A 8 -1.25 -5.50 8.13
N GLY A 9 -1.62 -6.77 8.07
CA GLY A 9 -2.32 -7.44 9.16
C GLY A 9 -3.79 -7.06 9.30
N ASN A 10 -4.26 -6.99 10.54
CA ASN A 10 -5.64 -6.65 10.87
C ASN A 10 -5.89 -5.15 10.76
N HIS A 11 -7.16 -4.78 10.56
CA HIS A 11 -7.56 -3.38 10.57
C HIS A 11 -7.23 -2.71 11.91
N PRO A 12 -6.68 -1.48 11.89
CA PRO A 12 -6.47 -0.71 13.11
C PRO A 12 -7.81 -0.54 13.85
N LYS A 13 -7.85 -0.89 15.14
CA LYS A 13 -9.08 -0.80 15.94
C LYS A 13 -9.56 0.65 15.98
N GLY A 14 -10.83 0.88 15.63
CA GLY A 14 -11.46 2.20 15.66
C GLY A 14 -11.14 3.10 14.46
N MET A 15 -10.39 2.63 13.46
CA MET A 15 -10.20 3.35 12.20
C MET A 15 -11.36 3.09 11.25
N ASP A 16 -11.90 4.16 10.66
CA ASP A 16 -12.91 4.06 9.61
C ASP A 16 -12.30 3.41 8.35
N PRO A 17 -12.84 2.27 7.86
CA PRO A 17 -12.38 1.63 6.63
C PRO A 17 -12.37 2.54 5.40
N ALA A 18 -13.16 3.63 5.39
CA ALA A 18 -13.14 4.63 4.33
C ALA A 18 -11.81 5.42 4.25
N THR A 19 -11.03 5.44 5.32
CA THR A 19 -9.74 6.17 5.40
C THR A 19 -8.53 5.33 4.97
N LEU A 20 -8.68 3.99 4.88
CA LEU A 20 -7.60 3.08 4.52
C LEU A 20 -7.02 3.34 3.13
N PRO A 21 -7.80 3.64 2.07
CA PRO A 21 -7.22 3.94 0.77
C PRO A 21 -6.27 5.15 0.80
N SER A 22 -6.61 6.18 1.59
CA SER A 22 -5.76 7.37 1.76
C SER A 22 -4.45 7.03 2.48
N LEU A 23 -4.52 6.15 3.48
CA LEU A 23 -3.34 5.63 4.18
C LEU A 23 -2.45 4.82 3.23
N HIS A 24 -3.03 3.91 2.44
CA HIS A 24 -2.30 3.10 1.46
C HIS A 24 -1.57 3.99 0.43
N SER A 25 -2.27 5.00 -0.12
CA SER A 25 -1.66 5.97 -1.05
C SER A 25 -0.50 6.72 -0.41
N LYS A 26 -0.62 7.14 0.84
CA LYS A 26 0.47 7.83 1.55
C LYS A 26 1.69 6.92 1.74
N MET A 27 1.49 5.64 2.09
CA MET A 27 2.62 4.71 2.22
C MET A 27 3.31 4.45 0.88
N ALA A 28 2.54 4.23 -0.18
CA ALA A 28 3.08 4.07 -1.53
C ALA A 28 3.85 5.33 -1.97
N GLN A 29 3.33 6.53 -1.68
CA GLN A 29 4.02 7.80 -1.96
C GLN A 29 5.34 7.96 -1.19
N ASN A 30 5.40 7.51 0.06
CA ASN A 30 6.63 7.61 0.85
C ASN A 30 7.78 6.80 0.23
N VAL A 31 7.48 5.63 -0.34
CA VAL A 31 8.49 4.77 -0.96
C VAL A 31 8.80 5.19 -2.39
N LEU A 32 7.76 5.47 -3.18
CA LEU A 32 7.92 5.80 -4.59
C LEU A 32 8.39 7.25 -4.82
N GLY A 33 8.11 8.16 -3.88
CA GLY A 33 8.51 9.56 -3.99
C GLY A 33 8.04 10.19 -5.30
N SER A 34 9.00 10.58 -6.15
CA SER A 34 8.74 11.15 -7.48
C SER A 34 8.20 10.15 -8.50
N ASP A 35 8.38 8.86 -8.28
CA ASP A 35 7.92 7.78 -9.17
C ASP A 35 6.46 7.37 -8.86
N TYR A 36 5.81 8.02 -7.88
CA TYR A 36 4.41 7.78 -7.58
C TYR A 36 3.51 8.32 -8.69
N GLU A 37 2.91 7.41 -9.45
CA GLU A 37 1.99 7.74 -10.53
C GLU A 37 0.54 7.30 -10.23
N PRO A 38 -0.47 8.02 -10.73
CA PRO A 38 -1.86 7.58 -10.66
C PRO A 38 -2.04 6.16 -11.22
N GLY A 39 -2.67 5.28 -10.45
CA GLY A 39 -2.89 3.88 -10.84
C GLY A 39 -1.76 2.93 -10.49
N VAL A 40 -0.75 3.37 -9.74
CA VAL A 40 0.25 2.48 -9.13
C VAL A 40 -0.40 1.54 -8.09
N ILE A 41 -1.37 2.04 -7.33
CA ILE A 41 -2.26 1.22 -6.49
C ILE A 41 -3.36 0.64 -7.36
N LEU A 42 -3.39 -0.70 -7.45
CA LEU A 42 -4.36 -1.45 -8.24
C LEU A 42 -5.60 -1.82 -7.42
N HIS A 43 -5.43 -2.05 -6.12
CA HIS A 43 -6.51 -2.45 -5.25
C HIS A 43 -6.23 -2.10 -3.78
N SER A 44 -7.26 -1.87 -2.99
CA SER A 44 -7.16 -1.68 -1.54
C SER A 44 -8.14 -2.61 -0.83
N TYR A 45 -7.60 -3.53 -0.03
CA TYR A 45 -8.36 -4.38 0.86
C TYR A 45 -8.77 -3.58 2.10
N LYS A 46 -10.08 -3.51 2.35
CA LYS A 46 -10.68 -2.68 3.41
C LYS A 46 -11.70 -3.41 4.29
N LYS A 47 -11.88 -4.71 4.07
CA LYS A 47 -12.90 -5.54 4.74
C LYS A 47 -12.29 -6.73 5.45
N SER A 48 -11.57 -7.58 4.71
CA SER A 48 -11.07 -8.86 5.24
C SER A 48 -9.74 -8.71 6.00
N PHE A 49 -8.87 -7.85 5.54
CA PHE A 49 -7.59 -7.51 6.17
C PHE A 49 -7.14 -6.12 5.67
N ASN A 50 -6.18 -5.53 6.38
CA ASN A 50 -5.57 -4.27 6.00
C ASN A 50 -4.44 -4.53 4.98
N GLY A 51 -4.53 -3.93 3.80
CA GLY A 51 -3.52 -4.10 2.78
C GLY A 51 -3.96 -3.59 1.42
N PHE A 52 -3.02 -3.57 0.48
CA PHE A 52 -3.26 -3.06 -0.87
C PHE A 52 -2.37 -3.74 -1.90
N VAL A 53 -2.77 -3.65 -3.16
CA VAL A 53 -2.01 -4.14 -4.30
C VAL A 53 -1.39 -2.95 -5.00
N VAL A 54 -0.07 -3.00 -5.20
CA VAL A 54 0.70 -1.90 -5.79
C VAL A 54 1.70 -2.44 -6.82
N LYS A 55 1.93 -1.68 -7.90
CA LYS A 55 2.97 -1.98 -8.88
C LYS A 55 4.30 -1.41 -8.41
N LEU A 56 5.30 -2.25 -8.21
CA LEU A 56 6.63 -1.86 -7.76
C LEU A 56 7.73 -2.55 -8.58
N THR A 57 8.94 -2.00 -8.55
CA THR A 57 10.17 -2.76 -8.82
C THR A 57 10.49 -3.68 -7.63
N GLU A 58 11.49 -4.56 -7.79
CA GLU A 58 11.93 -5.44 -6.69
C GLU A 58 12.56 -4.62 -5.56
N ASP A 59 13.48 -3.70 -5.90
CA ASP A 59 14.12 -2.79 -4.95
C ASP A 59 13.11 -1.91 -4.17
N GLU A 60 12.08 -1.39 -4.85
CA GLU A 60 10.99 -0.65 -4.20
C GLU A 60 10.16 -1.54 -3.26
N ALA A 61 9.94 -2.80 -3.63
CA ALA A 61 9.21 -3.75 -2.79
C ALA A 61 10.01 -4.12 -1.53
N GLU A 62 11.33 -4.29 -1.66
CA GLU A 62 12.23 -4.49 -0.51
C GLU A 62 12.25 -3.27 0.41
N THR A 63 12.32 -2.06 -0.17
CA THR A 63 12.26 -0.80 0.59
C THR A 63 10.94 -0.68 1.33
N LEU A 64 9.81 -0.94 0.64
CA LEU A 64 8.50 -0.90 1.26
C LEU A 64 8.36 -1.93 2.36
N ALA A 65 8.87 -3.15 2.17
CA ALA A 65 8.83 -4.20 3.19
C ALA A 65 9.60 -3.84 4.47
N GLY A 66 10.63 -3.00 4.38
CA GLY A 66 11.37 -2.48 5.54
C GLY A 66 10.63 -1.38 6.33
N GLU A 67 9.60 -0.77 5.75
CA GLU A 67 8.80 0.32 6.36
C GLU A 67 7.52 -0.16 7.07
N ILE A 68 7.13 -1.44 6.92
CA ILE A 68 5.84 -2.00 7.39
C ILE A 68 5.93 -2.66 8.76
#